data_AF-A0A355FQ18-F1
#
_entry.id   AF-A0A355FQ18-F1
#
_cell.length_a   1.000
_cell.length_b   1.000
_cell.length_c   1.000
_cell.angle_alpha   90.00
_cell.angle_beta   90.00
_cell.angle_gamma   90.00
#
_symmetry.space_group_name_H-M   'P 1'
#
loop_
_entity.id
_entity.type
_entity.pdbx_description
1 polymer ?
#
loop_
_entity_poly.entity_id
_entity_poly.type
_entity_poly.pdbx_seq_one_letter_code
_entity_poly.pdbx_strand_id
1 'polypeptide(L)' 'MKSYRKELLFNTQERVELINITDQVETALDESGIKEGLCLVNAMHITASV' A
#
# COMPACT_ATOMS: atom_id res chain seq x y z
N MET A 1 3.88 -21.09 3.88
CA MET A 1 3.07 -19.88 3.62
C MET A 1 4.00 -18.69 3.65
N LYS A 2 4.15 -17.96 2.55
CA LYS A 2 5.01 -16.76 2.49
C LYS A 2 4.16 -15.54 2.86
N SER A 3 4.68 -14.64 3.68
CA SER A 3 4.09 -13.34 3.94
C SER A 3 5.10 -12.25 3.61
N TYR A 4 4.59 -11.09 3.23
CA TYR A 4 5.38 -9.91 2.91
C TYR A 4 4.66 -8.69 3.46
N ARG A 5 5.43 -7.70 3.92
CA ARG A 5 4.90 -6.47 4.52
C ARG A 5 5.75 -5.29 4.07
N LYS A 6 5.08 -4.23 3.59
CA LYS A 6 5.68 -2.95 3.23
C LYS A 6 4.82 -1.82 3.79
N GLU A 7 5.46 -0.77 4.29
CA GLU A 7 4.80 0.46 4.69
C GLU A 7 5.05 1.53 3.62
N LEU A 8 3.99 2.23 3.25
CA LEU A 8 4.08 3.41 2.40
C LEU A 8 3.83 4.64 3.28
N LEU A 9 4.80 5.55 3.30
CA LEU A 9 4.75 6.76 4.11
C LEU A 9 4.35 7.95 3.24
N PHE A 10 3.39 8.74 3.71
CA PHE A 10 2.87 9.90 2.99
C PHE A 10 2.89 11.13 3.89
N ASN A 11 3.22 12.28 3.29
CA ASN A 11 3.07 13.59 3.90
C ASN A 11 2.33 14.47 2.89
N THR A 12 1.00 14.59 3.04
CA THR A 12 0.14 15.35 2.14
C THR A 12 0.38 16.86 2.31
N GLN A 13 0.31 17.61 1.21
CA GLN A 13 0.46 19.07 1.27
C GLN A 13 -0.86 19.75 1.65
N GLU A 14 -1.97 19.13 1.28
CA GLU A 14 -3.31 19.63 1.50
C GLU A 14 -4.07 18.79 2.54
N ARG A 15 -5.13 19.36 3.11
CA ARG A 15 -6.00 18.65 4.05
C ARG A 15 -6.71 17.46 3.41
N VAL A 16 -7.02 17.54 2.12
CA VAL A 16 -7.66 16.48 1.33
C VAL A 16 -6.87 16.32 0.04
N GLU A 17 -6.30 15.13 -0.17
CA GLU A 17 -5.45 14.82 -1.31
C GLU A 17 -5.72 13.38 -1.76
N LEU A 18 -5.73 13.16 -3.08
CA LEU A 18 -5.86 11.82 -3.67
C LEU A 18 -4.51 11.42 -4.24
N ILE A 19 -3.91 10.38 -3.67
CA ILE A 19 -2.61 9.86 -4.09
C ILE A 19 -2.83 8.50 -4.77
N ASN A 20 -2.37 8.38 -6.01
CA ASN A 20 -2.36 7.09 -6.70
C ASN A 20 -1.18 6.25 -6.21
N ILE A 21 -1.47 5.07 -5.63
CA ILE A 21 -0.47 4.16 -5.07
C ILE A 21 -0.33 2.84 -5.86
N THR A 22 -1.00 2.69 -7.01
CA THR A 22 -1.01 1.43 -7.79
C THR A 22 0.40 0.93 -8.08
N ASP A 23 1.29 1.78 -8.61
CA ASP A 23 2.67 1.38 -8.96
C ASP A 23 3.48 0.95 -7.72
N GLN A 24 3.23 1.57 -6.57
CA GLN A 24 3.90 1.23 -5.31
C GLN A 24 3.43 -0.14 -4.78
N VAL A 25 2.14 -0.45 -4.94
CA VAL A 25 1.55 -1.75 -4.60
C VAL A 25 2.04 -2.84 -5.56
N GLU A 26 2.11 -2.57 -6.87
CA GLU A 26 2.67 -3.51 -7.85
C GLU A 26 4.13 -3.84 -7.55
N THR A 27 4.94 -2.80 -7.25
CA THR A 27 6.33 -3.01 -6.82
C THR A 27 6.42 -3.88 -5.56
N ALA A 28 5.51 -3.68 -4.60
CA ALA A 28 5.45 -4.51 -3.39
C ALA A 28 5.08 -5.97 -3.70
N LEU A 29 4.18 -6.21 -4.66
CA LEU A 29 3.82 -7.56 -5.13
C LEU A 29 5.02 -8.25 -5.79
N ASP A 30 5.75 -7.55 -6.66
CA ASP A 30 6.95 -8.08 -7.32
C ASP A 30 8.04 -8.44 -6.30
N GLU A 31 8.34 -7.52 -5.37
CA GLU A 31 9.28 -7.76 -4.27
C GLU A 31 8.86 -8.93 -3.36
N SER A 32 7.55 -9.10 -3.16
CA SER A 32 7.02 -10.21 -2.35
C SER A 32 7.33 -11.58 -2.94
N GLY A 33 7.47 -11.67 -4.27
CA GLY A 33 7.62 -12.93 -5.01
C GLY A 33 6.48 -13.95 -4.78
N ILE A 34 5.32 -13.51 -4.27
CA ILE A 34 4.12 -14.34 -4.12
C ILE A 34 3.45 -14.44 -5.50
N LYS A 35 3.22 -15.67 -5.97
CA LYS A 35 2.60 -15.91 -7.29
C LYS A 35 1.07 -15.95 -7.26
N GLU A 36 0.51 -16.51 -6.19
CA GLU A 36 -0.94 -16.63 -5.99
C GLU A 36 -1.25 -16.34 -4.52
N GLY A 37 -2.22 -15.47 -4.24
CA GLY A 37 -2.54 -15.05 -2.89
C GLY A 37 -3.50 -13.87 -2.81
N LEU A 38 -3.52 -13.22 -1.65
CA LEU A 38 -4.31 -12.02 -1.37
C LEU A 38 -3.37 -10.88 -0.98
N CYS A 39 -3.70 -9.65 -1.41
CA CYS A 39 -3.01 -8.42 -1.03
C CYS A 39 -3.96 -7.56 -0.19
N LEU A 40 -3.61 -7.33 1.08
CA LEU A 40 -4.31 -6.39 1.95
C LEU A 40 -3.62 -5.03 1.87
N VAL A 41 -4.37 -3.99 1.53
CA VAL A 41 -3.91 -2.60 1.57
C VAL A 41 -4.87 -1.82 2.46
N ASN A 42 -4.35 -1.18 3.50
CA ASN A 42 -5.15 -0.40 4.44
C ASN A 42 -4.40 0.85 4.90
N ALA A 43 -5.15 1.91 5.18
CA ALA A 43 -4.61 3.04 5.94
C ALA A 43 -4.44 2.63 7.41
N MET A 44 -3.29 2.96 8.00
CA MET A 44 -3.04 2.80 9.44
C MET A 44 -3.57 3.99 10.27
N HIS A 45 -4.06 5.04 9.59
CA HIS A 45 -4.66 6.22 10.19
C HIS A 45 -6.18 6.21 10.00
N ILE A 46 -6.93 6.52 11.07
CA ILE A 46 -8.40 6.48 11.09
C ILE A 46 -9.09 7.60 10.31
N THR A 47 -8.33 8.58 9.80
CA THR A 47 -8.82 9.72 9.02
C THR A 47 -8.39 9.66 7.57
N ALA A 48 -7.87 8.52 7.11
CA ALA A 48 -7.49 8.25 5.73
C ALA A 48 -8.23 7.02 5.20
N SER A 49 -8.16 6.78 3.88
CA SER A 49 -8.79 5.63 3.24
C SER A 49 -7.92 5.11 2.10
N VAL A 50 -8.08 3.83 1.78
CA VAL A 50 -7.53 3.14 0.61
C VAL A 50 -8.68 2.43 -0.09
#